data_AF-A0A3N9NGJ6-F1
#
_entry.id   AF-A0A3N9NGJ6-F1
#
_cell.length_a   1.000
_cell.length_b   1.000
_cell.length_c   1.000
_cell.angle_alpha   90.00
_cell.angle_beta   90.00
_cell.angle_gamma   90.00
#
_symmetry.space_group_name_H-M   'P 1'
#
loop_
_entity.id
_entity.type
_entity.pdbx_description
1 polymer ?
#
loop_
_entity_poly.entity_id
_entity_poly.type
_entity_poly.pdbx_seq_one_letter_code
_entity_poly.pdbx_strand_id
1 'polypeptide(L)'
;MMIEILDIDQDSIAAELGIRPGDKLISINGNKIHDTLDYRFHNSGEELEVQIESGGQRIIYEIEKDAQEDIGLNLEDLKMRKCGNKCVFCFVHQNPRGLRKTLYFKDEDYRFSFLYGHYVTLSNTDQKDLDRIVEQRLTPLYISVHTTEPELRKYLLGIKFEDRLLEKISYLTENSIELNCQIVLCPELNDGKHLDRTISDLKQFYPGVRSVAIVPVGLTRHRQNLPELKPATHQYSLDLMKIINRRRIEIKKELGSSFIYLSDEFYIRTGKDLPGKDYYEGFYQLENGVGLTRDMVDLFRSELPRIRQIIPPLKFTFVSGKLGALVLKRYIIPSLTEIPHTSIKLYQVPNYFFGTSIVVAGLLVGSD
;
A
#
# COMPACT_ATOMS: atom_id res chain seq x y z
N MET A 1 -10.24 -17.06 20.50
CA MET A 1 -9.35 -16.06 21.12
C MET A 1 -10.24 -14.96 21.65
N MET A 2 -9.88 -14.43 22.82
CA MET A 2 -10.54 -13.27 23.43
C MET A 2 -9.55 -12.11 23.29
N ILE A 3 -10.04 -10.90 23.04
CA ILE A 3 -9.18 -9.73 22.84
C ILE A 3 -9.05 -8.97 24.16
N GLU A 4 -7.83 -8.61 24.52
CA GLU A 4 -7.53 -7.88 25.76
C GLU A 4 -7.90 -6.40 25.61
N ILE A 5 -8.53 -5.86 26.65
CA ILE A 5 -8.82 -4.44 26.80
C ILE A 5 -7.61 -3.80 27.48
N LEU A 6 -6.92 -2.93 26.76
CA LEU A 6 -5.70 -2.26 27.23
C LEU A 6 -6.00 -1.00 28.03
N ASP A 7 -7.03 -0.27 27.63
CA ASP A 7 -7.42 0.99 28.28
C ASP A 7 -8.93 1.24 28.11
N ILE A 8 -9.46 2.19 28.87
CA ILE A 8 -10.87 2.60 28.82
C ILE A 8 -10.94 4.12 28.70
N ASP A 9 -11.77 4.61 27.79
CA ASP A 9 -11.98 6.05 27.63
C ASP A 9 -12.64 6.64 28.88
N GLN A 10 -12.17 7.82 29.30
CA GLN A 10 -12.79 8.56 30.42
C GLN A 10 -14.20 9.00 30.02
N ASP A 11 -15.14 8.93 30.96
CA ASP A 11 -16.55 9.28 30.75
C ASP A 11 -17.25 8.45 29.65
N SER A 12 -16.85 7.18 29.50
CA SER A 12 -17.46 6.23 28.55
C SER A 12 -18.43 5.25 29.22
N ILE A 13 -19.28 4.61 28.42
CA ILE A 13 -20.20 3.55 28.88
C ILE A 13 -19.42 2.43 29.59
N ALA A 14 -18.25 2.06 29.07
CA ALA A 14 -17.42 1.03 29.69
C ALA A 14 -16.94 1.43 31.09
N ALA A 15 -16.62 2.71 31.30
CA ALA A 15 -16.24 3.22 32.61
C ALA A 15 -17.42 3.20 33.60
N GLU A 16 -18.64 3.55 33.15
CA GLU A 16 -19.85 3.48 33.96
C GLU A 16 -20.21 2.05 34.38
N LEU A 17 -20.00 1.09 33.48
CA LEU A 17 -20.19 -0.34 33.73
C LEU A 17 -19.07 -0.96 34.59
N GLY A 18 -18.01 -0.20 34.89
CA GLY A 18 -16.90 -0.62 35.73
C GLY A 18 -15.98 -1.66 35.08
N ILE A 19 -15.96 -1.73 33.74
CA ILE A 19 -15.02 -2.55 32.96
C ILE A 19 -13.61 -2.01 33.18
N ARG A 20 -12.61 -2.90 33.25
CA ARG A 20 -11.24 -2.52 33.62
C ARG A 20 -10.22 -2.96 32.56
N PRO A 21 -9.10 -2.22 32.44
CA PRO A 21 -7.92 -2.73 31.73
C PRO A 21 -7.50 -4.12 32.23
N GLY A 22 -7.21 -5.01 31.30
CA GLY A 22 -6.90 -6.43 31.54
C GLY A 22 -8.11 -7.38 31.43
N ASP A 23 -9.35 -6.84 31.41
CA ASP A 23 -10.52 -7.62 31.03
C ASP A 23 -10.45 -8.03 29.55
N LYS A 24 -11.20 -9.06 29.15
CA LYS A 24 -11.18 -9.57 27.77
C LYS A 24 -12.55 -9.55 27.13
N LEU A 25 -12.66 -8.85 26.00
CA LEU A 25 -13.86 -8.85 25.18
C LEU A 25 -13.98 -10.18 24.41
N ILE A 26 -15.16 -10.80 24.49
CA ILE A 26 -15.45 -12.11 23.89
C ILE A 26 -16.32 -11.95 22.65
N SER A 27 -17.48 -11.32 22.80
CA SER A 27 -18.47 -11.17 21.73
C SER A 27 -19.35 -9.95 21.91
N ILE A 28 -19.92 -9.46 20.81
CA ILE A 28 -20.98 -8.46 20.78
C ILE A 28 -22.13 -9.01 19.92
N ASN A 29 -23.36 -9.03 20.46
CA ASN A 29 -24.54 -9.60 19.80
C ASN A 29 -24.32 -11.04 19.29
N GLY A 30 -23.67 -11.86 20.12
CA GLY A 30 -23.31 -13.25 19.78
C GLY A 30 -22.14 -13.42 18.80
N ASN A 31 -21.63 -12.34 18.19
CA ASN A 31 -20.52 -12.38 17.25
C ASN A 31 -19.18 -12.28 17.99
N LYS A 32 -18.27 -13.22 17.74
CA LYS A 32 -16.95 -13.23 18.40
C LYS A 32 -16.09 -12.07 17.91
N ILE A 33 -15.45 -11.39 18.85
CA ILE A 33 -14.51 -10.30 18.54
C ILE A 33 -13.09 -10.87 18.52
N HIS A 34 -12.45 -10.87 17.35
CA HIS A 34 -11.08 -11.36 17.19
C HIS A 34 -10.05 -10.25 17.14
N ASP A 35 -10.44 -9.07 16.66
CA ASP A 35 -9.58 -7.91 16.53
C ASP A 35 -10.41 -6.61 16.58
N THR A 36 -9.72 -5.47 16.48
CA THR A 36 -10.37 -4.16 16.60
C THR A 36 -11.27 -3.82 15.41
N LEU A 37 -11.16 -4.50 14.27
CA LEU A 37 -12.11 -4.33 13.15
C LEU A 37 -13.45 -5.00 13.47
N ASP A 38 -13.41 -6.21 14.04
CA ASP A 38 -14.64 -6.87 14.52
C ASP A 38 -15.35 -6.03 15.57
N TYR A 39 -14.57 -5.44 16.50
CA TYR A 39 -15.11 -4.53 17.50
C TYR A 39 -15.82 -3.35 16.85
N ARG A 40 -15.14 -2.61 15.96
CA ARG A 40 -15.74 -1.44 15.28
C ARG A 40 -16.98 -1.80 14.49
N PHE A 41 -16.99 -2.98 13.85
CA PHE A 41 -18.13 -3.43 13.06
C PHE A 41 -19.33 -3.78 13.95
N HIS A 42 -19.12 -4.60 14.98
CA HIS A 42 -20.21 -5.08 15.84
C HIS A 42 -20.61 -4.11 16.96
N ASN A 43 -19.79 -3.09 17.24
CA ASN A 43 -20.13 -2.00 18.16
C ASN A 43 -21.16 -1.01 17.56
N SER A 44 -21.46 -1.12 16.26
CA SER A 44 -22.52 -0.33 15.64
C SER A 44 -23.91 -0.83 16.08
N GLY A 45 -24.83 0.10 16.34
CA GLY A 45 -26.20 -0.22 16.77
C GLY A 45 -26.55 0.36 18.14
N GLU A 46 -27.85 0.33 18.45
CA GLU A 46 -28.43 0.95 19.65
C GLU A 46 -28.49 -0.02 20.83
N GLU A 47 -28.84 -1.29 20.56
CA GLU A 47 -28.92 -2.36 21.57
C GLU A 47 -27.77 -3.36 21.36
N LEU A 48 -26.88 -3.46 22.34
CA LEU A 48 -25.75 -4.37 22.30
C LEU A 48 -25.74 -5.31 23.51
N GLU A 49 -25.63 -6.61 23.25
CA GLU A 49 -25.27 -7.63 24.22
C GLU A 49 -23.75 -7.85 24.17
N VAL A 50 -23.01 -7.34 25.16
CA VAL A 50 -21.55 -7.39 25.21
C VAL A 50 -21.10 -8.41 26.25
N GLN A 51 -20.36 -9.43 25.80
CA GLN A 51 -19.82 -10.46 26.67
C GLN A 51 -18.33 -10.23 26.96
N ILE A 52 -17.98 -10.09 28.24
CA ILE A 52 -16.61 -9.83 28.71
C ILE A 52 -16.20 -10.89 29.75
N GLU A 53 -14.95 -11.32 29.69
CA GLU A 53 -14.30 -12.10 30.74
C GLU A 53 -13.55 -11.15 31.68
N SER A 54 -13.98 -11.09 32.95
CA SER A 54 -13.31 -10.35 34.02
C SER A 54 -13.03 -11.28 35.20
N GLY A 55 -11.78 -11.35 35.65
CA GLY A 55 -11.38 -12.22 36.77
C GLY A 55 -11.67 -13.72 36.58
N GLY A 56 -11.79 -14.18 35.32
CA GLY A 56 -12.14 -15.56 34.97
C GLY A 56 -13.64 -15.86 34.96
N GLN A 57 -14.50 -14.87 35.21
CA GLN A 57 -15.94 -14.97 35.07
C GLN A 57 -16.41 -14.29 33.79
N ARG A 58 -17.44 -14.85 33.14
CA ARG A 58 -18.06 -14.24 31.97
C ARG A 58 -19.27 -13.44 32.42
N ILE A 59 -19.25 -12.15 32.09
CA ILE A 59 -20.31 -11.20 32.40
C ILE A 59 -20.92 -10.75 31.07
N ILE A 60 -22.24 -10.64 31.04
CA ILE A 60 -22.99 -10.10 29.90
C ILE A 60 -23.53 -8.74 30.33
N TYR A 61 -23.24 -7.73 29.51
CA TYR A 61 -23.77 -6.38 29.66
C TYR A 61 -24.78 -6.12 28.54
N GLU A 62 -25.97 -5.69 28.91
CA GLU A 62 -26.97 -5.16 27.98
C GLU A 62 -26.78 -3.64 27.95
N ILE A 63 -26.41 -3.10 26.79
CA ILE A 63 -26.06 -1.69 26.60
C ILE A 63 -27.05 -1.08 25.61
N GLU A 64 -27.71 0.00 26.03
CA GLU A 64 -28.51 0.88 25.18
C GLU A 64 -27.72 2.19 24.97
N LYS A 65 -27.45 2.56 23.72
CA LYS A 65 -26.64 3.73 23.37
C LYS A 65 -27.07 4.30 22.02
N ASP A 66 -26.53 5.47 21.65
CA ASP A 66 -26.71 5.96 20.29
C ASP A 66 -26.00 5.03 19.28
N ALA A 67 -26.58 4.84 18.09
CA ALA A 67 -26.09 3.87 17.10
C ALA A 67 -24.62 4.05 16.70
N GLN A 68 -24.09 5.27 16.79
CA GLN A 68 -22.71 5.65 16.44
C GLN A 68 -21.83 5.90 17.67
N GLU A 69 -22.40 5.90 18.87
CA GLU A 69 -21.64 6.09 20.11
C GLU A 69 -20.76 4.87 20.36
N ASP A 70 -19.53 5.10 20.81
CA ASP A 70 -18.59 4.04 21.13
C ASP A 70 -18.74 3.61 22.60
N ILE A 71 -18.56 2.32 22.91
CA ILE A 71 -18.61 1.85 24.31
C ILE A 71 -17.39 2.36 25.10
N GLY A 72 -16.29 2.72 24.44
CA GLY A 72 -15.07 3.27 25.04
C GLY A 72 -14.01 2.22 25.37
N LEU A 73 -13.96 1.12 24.60
CA LEU A 73 -12.98 0.04 24.82
C LEU A 73 -11.75 0.22 23.92
N ASN A 74 -10.58 0.46 24.52
CA ASN A 74 -9.32 0.45 23.79
C ASN A 74 -8.69 -0.94 23.85
N LEU A 75 -8.79 -1.66 22.73
CA LEU A 75 -8.36 -3.06 22.59
C LEU A 75 -6.90 -3.19 22.14
N GLU A 76 -6.31 -4.38 22.31
CA GLU A 76 -4.98 -4.66 21.77
C GLU A 76 -4.88 -4.48 20.25
N ASP A 77 -3.71 -4.02 19.79
CA ASP A 77 -3.43 -3.76 18.37
C ASP A 77 -3.60 -5.02 17.49
N LEU A 78 -4.01 -4.81 16.23
CA LEU A 78 -4.07 -5.88 15.25
C LEU A 78 -2.68 -6.52 15.06
N LYS A 79 -2.57 -7.79 15.40
CA LYS A 79 -1.38 -8.59 15.09
C LYS A 79 -1.35 -8.90 13.60
N MET A 80 -0.34 -8.39 12.90
CA MET A 80 -0.13 -8.61 11.47
C MET A 80 0.13 -10.08 11.14
N ARG A 81 -0.52 -10.58 10.10
CA ARG A 81 -0.23 -11.89 9.50
C ARG A 81 1.07 -11.85 8.70
N LYS A 82 1.86 -12.92 8.80
CA LYS A 82 3.15 -13.06 8.11
C LYS A 82 2.98 -13.68 6.73
N CYS A 83 3.66 -13.10 5.74
CA CYS A 83 3.76 -13.64 4.39
C CYS A 83 4.57 -14.94 4.33
N GLY A 84 3.96 -15.98 3.74
CA GLY A 84 4.62 -17.25 3.42
C GLY A 84 5.30 -17.29 2.05
N ASN A 85 5.03 -16.33 1.17
CA ASN A 85 5.51 -16.32 -0.21
C ASN A 85 7.05 -16.16 -0.27
N LYS A 86 7.65 -16.75 -1.31
CA LYS A 86 9.09 -16.68 -1.58
C LYS A 86 9.37 -15.99 -2.91
N CYS A 87 8.76 -14.82 -3.09
CA CYS A 87 8.77 -14.17 -4.39
C CYS A 87 10.19 -13.92 -4.89
N VAL A 88 10.42 -14.14 -6.19
CA VAL A 88 11.73 -13.96 -6.82
C VAL A 88 12.23 -12.52 -6.71
N PHE A 89 11.32 -11.55 -6.61
CA PHE A 89 11.58 -10.12 -6.46
C PHE A 89 11.36 -9.58 -5.03
N CYS A 90 11.08 -10.43 -4.02
CA CYS A 90 10.75 -9.98 -2.67
C CYS A 90 11.86 -9.10 -2.07
N PHE A 91 11.59 -7.81 -1.83
CA PHE A 91 12.57 -6.85 -1.32
C PHE A 91 13.16 -7.28 0.03
N VAL A 92 12.33 -7.80 0.94
CA VAL A 92 12.76 -8.28 2.27
C VAL A 92 13.75 -9.44 2.18
N HIS A 93 13.63 -10.33 1.20
CA HIS A 93 14.61 -11.39 0.97
C HIS A 93 15.98 -10.87 0.48
N GLN A 94 16.02 -9.65 -0.01
CA GLN A 94 17.24 -8.96 -0.47
C GLN A 94 17.82 -8.06 0.62
N ASN A 95 17.32 -8.11 1.85
CA ASN A 95 17.88 -7.33 2.94
C ASN A 95 19.21 -7.94 3.41
N PRO A 96 20.25 -7.13 3.62
CA PRO A 96 21.49 -7.60 4.24
C PRO A 96 21.23 -8.06 5.68
N ARG A 97 22.15 -8.85 6.24
CA ARG A 97 22.11 -9.25 7.65
C ARG A 97 22.39 -8.06 8.58
N GLY A 98 21.87 -8.11 9.81
CA GLY A 98 22.16 -7.13 10.86
C GLY A 98 21.23 -5.91 10.91
N LEU A 99 20.15 -5.89 10.13
CA LEU A 99 19.12 -4.86 10.21
C LEU A 99 18.18 -5.06 11.40
N ARG A 100 17.36 -4.04 11.70
CA ARG A 100 16.29 -4.13 12.70
C ARG A 100 15.37 -5.30 12.36
N LYS A 101 14.94 -6.07 13.37
CA LYS A 101 14.11 -7.28 13.18
C LYS A 101 12.84 -7.01 12.37
N THR A 102 12.23 -5.84 12.55
CA THR A 102 11.03 -5.39 11.84
C THR A 102 11.23 -5.31 10.32
N LEU A 103 12.45 -5.02 9.84
CA LEU A 103 12.76 -4.96 8.42
C LEU A 103 12.83 -6.36 7.76
N TYR A 104 12.82 -7.45 8.54
CA TYR A 104 12.72 -8.82 8.01
C TYR A 104 11.30 -9.39 8.10
N PHE A 105 10.36 -8.63 8.64
CA PHE A 105 8.96 -9.01 8.61
C PHE A 105 8.40 -8.76 7.21
N LYS A 106 7.60 -9.71 6.73
CA LYS A 106 6.85 -9.59 5.49
C LYS A 106 5.40 -9.70 5.88
N ASP A 107 4.64 -8.65 5.65
CA ASP A 107 3.21 -8.64 5.87
C ASP A 107 2.47 -9.28 4.68
N GLU A 108 1.32 -9.89 4.99
CA GLU A 108 0.38 -10.45 4.03
C GLU A 108 -0.98 -10.53 4.73
N ASP A 109 -1.58 -9.36 4.97
CA ASP A 109 -2.77 -9.21 5.79
C ASP A 109 -3.75 -8.24 5.13
N TYR A 110 -4.89 -8.76 4.67
CA TYR A 110 -5.90 -7.96 3.96
C TYR A 110 -6.47 -6.83 4.83
N ARG A 111 -6.44 -6.96 6.16
CA ARG A 111 -6.91 -5.93 7.09
C ARG A 111 -6.05 -4.67 6.98
N PHE A 112 -4.74 -4.84 6.83
CA PHE A 112 -3.80 -3.74 6.61
C PHE A 112 -3.85 -3.22 5.17
N SER A 113 -4.28 -4.06 4.22
CA SER A 113 -4.61 -3.60 2.87
C SER A 113 -5.74 -2.58 2.87
N PHE A 114 -6.82 -2.86 3.59
CA PHE A 114 -7.92 -1.93 3.78
C PHE A 114 -7.52 -0.69 4.59
N LEU A 115 -6.86 -0.88 5.75
CA LEU A 115 -6.57 0.22 6.68
C LEU A 115 -5.49 1.19 6.18
N TYR A 116 -4.48 0.68 5.47
CA TYR A 116 -3.26 1.44 5.19
C TYR A 116 -2.79 1.32 3.73
N GLY A 117 -3.55 0.67 2.87
CA GLY A 117 -3.18 0.49 1.47
C GLY A 117 -2.03 -0.49 1.23
N HIS A 118 -1.73 -1.36 2.19
CA HIS A 118 -0.69 -2.37 2.02
C HIS A 118 -1.07 -3.38 0.92
N TYR A 119 -0.12 -3.74 0.07
CA TYR A 119 -0.40 -4.69 -1.00
C TYR A 119 -0.34 -6.13 -0.50
N VAL A 120 -1.39 -6.89 -0.78
CA VAL A 120 -1.48 -8.32 -0.49
C VAL A 120 -1.62 -9.12 -1.78
N THR A 121 -1.00 -10.27 -1.85
CA THR A 121 -1.12 -11.22 -2.96
C THR A 121 -2.41 -12.03 -2.91
N LEU A 122 -3.08 -12.09 -1.75
CA LEU A 122 -4.21 -12.98 -1.43
C LEU A 122 -3.85 -14.48 -1.40
N SER A 123 -2.57 -14.85 -1.44
CA SER A 123 -2.16 -16.26 -1.50
C SER A 123 -2.42 -17.02 -0.19
N ASN A 124 -2.51 -16.31 0.94
CA ASN A 124 -2.83 -16.85 2.26
C ASN A 124 -4.27 -16.52 2.72
N THR A 125 -5.09 -15.96 1.84
CA THR A 125 -6.49 -15.60 2.12
C THR A 125 -7.37 -16.79 1.76
N ASP A 126 -8.03 -17.37 2.77
CA ASP A 126 -8.98 -18.46 2.61
C ASP A 126 -10.42 -17.95 2.39
N GLN A 127 -11.38 -18.87 2.24
CA GLN A 127 -12.77 -18.48 2.00
C GLN A 127 -13.36 -17.70 3.18
N LYS A 128 -13.01 -18.04 4.43
CA LYS A 128 -13.53 -17.34 5.61
C LYS A 128 -13.04 -15.90 5.67
N ASP A 129 -11.79 -15.68 5.28
CA ASP A 129 -11.24 -14.34 5.15
C ASP A 129 -11.95 -13.54 4.04
N LEU A 130 -12.25 -14.17 2.89
CA LEU A 130 -13.01 -13.52 1.80
C LEU A 130 -14.44 -13.18 2.23
N ASP A 131 -15.13 -14.10 2.92
CA ASP A 131 -16.48 -13.88 3.43
C ASP A 131 -16.49 -12.73 4.43
N ARG A 132 -15.49 -12.68 5.32
CA ARG A 132 -15.33 -11.58 6.28
C ARG A 132 -15.09 -10.24 5.57
N ILE A 133 -14.24 -10.21 4.53
CA ILE A 133 -14.02 -8.99 3.73
C ILE A 133 -15.35 -8.47 3.17
N VAL A 134 -16.19 -9.37 2.64
CA VAL A 134 -17.49 -9.02 2.06
C VAL A 134 -18.48 -8.57 3.13
N GLU A 135 -18.62 -9.34 4.21
CA GLU A 135 -19.53 -9.06 5.33
C GLU A 135 -19.24 -7.69 5.96
N GLN A 136 -17.96 -7.41 6.22
CA GLN A 136 -17.52 -6.15 6.84
C GLN A 136 -17.26 -5.04 5.84
N ARG A 137 -17.53 -5.26 4.53
CA ARG A 137 -17.32 -4.28 3.45
C ARG A 137 -15.92 -3.65 3.46
N LEU A 138 -14.88 -4.46 3.62
CA LEU A 138 -13.49 -3.98 3.66
C LEU A 138 -13.04 -3.56 2.26
N THR A 139 -13.24 -2.29 1.92
CA THR A 139 -12.98 -1.73 0.58
C THR A 139 -12.42 -0.31 0.67
N PRO A 140 -11.47 0.11 -0.20
CA PRO A 140 -10.82 -0.70 -1.25
C PRO A 140 -9.73 -1.64 -0.69
N LEU A 141 -9.37 -2.66 -1.46
CA LEU A 141 -8.21 -3.52 -1.21
C LEU A 141 -7.12 -3.33 -2.26
N TYR A 142 -5.87 -3.52 -1.86
CA TYR A 142 -4.69 -3.32 -2.68
C TYR A 142 -4.02 -4.67 -2.97
N ILE A 143 -4.09 -5.12 -4.22
CA ILE A 143 -3.78 -6.51 -4.60
C ILE A 143 -2.51 -6.60 -5.45
N SER A 144 -1.49 -7.28 -4.95
CA SER A 144 -0.28 -7.64 -5.69
C SER A 144 -0.54 -8.81 -6.65
N VAL A 145 -0.91 -8.48 -7.90
CA VAL A 145 -1.25 -9.44 -8.95
C VAL A 145 0.00 -9.99 -9.64
N HIS A 146 0.87 -9.12 -10.13
CA HIS A 146 2.10 -9.45 -10.88
C HIS A 146 1.92 -10.21 -12.22
N THR A 147 1.05 -11.22 -12.28
CA THR A 147 0.59 -11.94 -13.47
C THR A 147 -0.70 -12.71 -13.15
N THR A 148 -1.55 -12.93 -14.14
CA THR A 148 -2.75 -13.78 -14.02
C THR A 148 -2.52 -15.23 -14.46
N GLU A 149 -1.35 -15.54 -14.99
CA GLU A 149 -1.03 -16.87 -15.51
C GLU A 149 -0.62 -17.81 -14.37
N PRO A 150 -1.33 -18.93 -14.13
CA PRO A 150 -1.12 -19.75 -12.92
C PRO A 150 0.32 -20.23 -12.72
N GLU A 151 0.96 -20.77 -13.75
CA GLU A 151 2.35 -21.27 -13.66
C GLU A 151 3.36 -20.15 -13.43
N LEU A 152 3.21 -19.02 -14.14
CA LEU A 152 4.09 -17.87 -13.98
C LEU A 152 3.90 -17.24 -12.60
N ARG A 153 2.66 -17.17 -12.11
CA ARG A 153 2.35 -16.66 -10.77
C ARG A 153 2.97 -17.52 -9.68
N LYS A 154 2.86 -18.86 -9.79
CA LYS A 154 3.52 -19.80 -8.87
C LYS A 154 5.03 -19.59 -8.84
N TYR A 155 5.65 -19.44 -10.01
CA TYR A 155 7.08 -19.15 -10.12
C TYR A 155 7.44 -17.81 -9.46
N LEU A 156 6.74 -16.74 -9.83
CA LEU A 156 7.01 -15.38 -9.33
C LEU A 156 6.86 -15.26 -7.82
N LEU A 157 5.84 -15.90 -7.23
CA LEU A 157 5.58 -15.90 -5.78
C LEU A 157 6.37 -16.97 -5.02
N GLY A 158 7.01 -17.90 -5.72
CA GLY A 158 7.72 -19.02 -5.09
C GLY A 158 6.81 -19.95 -4.29
N ILE A 159 5.56 -20.14 -4.74
CA ILE A 159 4.57 -21.02 -4.14
C ILE A 159 4.42 -22.31 -4.96
N LYS A 160 3.94 -23.39 -4.33
CA LYS A 160 3.78 -24.72 -4.95
C LYS A 160 2.32 -25.09 -5.25
N PHE A 161 1.39 -24.24 -4.89
CA PHE A 161 -0.05 -24.44 -5.05
C PHE A 161 -0.64 -23.36 -5.94
N GLU A 162 -1.80 -23.63 -6.51
CA GLU A 162 -2.58 -22.63 -7.25
C GLU A 162 -3.41 -21.81 -6.26
N ASP A 163 -3.20 -20.50 -6.24
CA ASP A 163 -3.83 -19.60 -5.26
C ASP A 163 -5.19 -19.06 -5.72
N ARG A 164 -5.62 -19.43 -6.93
CA ARG A 164 -6.93 -19.13 -7.53
C ARG A 164 -7.23 -17.63 -7.54
N LEU A 165 -6.23 -16.81 -7.86
CA LEU A 165 -6.33 -15.34 -7.83
C LEU A 165 -7.57 -14.80 -8.57
N LEU A 166 -7.82 -15.23 -9.81
CA LEU A 166 -8.92 -14.69 -10.61
C LEU A 166 -10.29 -15.05 -10.02
N GLU A 167 -10.44 -16.25 -9.43
CA GLU A 167 -11.67 -16.62 -8.71
C GLU A 167 -11.90 -15.70 -7.51
N LYS A 168 -10.84 -15.38 -6.76
CA LYS A 168 -10.91 -14.46 -5.62
C LYS A 168 -11.26 -13.04 -6.06
N ILE A 169 -10.66 -12.55 -7.14
CA ILE A 169 -10.99 -11.24 -7.72
C ILE A 169 -12.46 -11.22 -8.16
N SER A 170 -12.95 -12.27 -8.84
CA SER A 170 -14.36 -12.40 -9.23
C SER A 170 -15.27 -12.30 -8.00
N TYR A 171 -15.01 -13.13 -6.99
CA TYR A 171 -15.82 -13.17 -5.76
C TYR A 171 -15.88 -11.80 -5.06
N LEU A 172 -14.74 -11.12 -4.91
CA LEU A 172 -14.67 -9.82 -4.26
C LEU A 172 -15.40 -8.74 -5.08
N THR A 173 -15.18 -8.69 -6.39
CA THR A 173 -15.78 -7.67 -7.26
C THR A 173 -17.28 -7.87 -7.46
N GLU A 174 -17.76 -9.11 -7.58
CA GLU A 174 -19.19 -9.46 -7.59
C GLU A 174 -19.89 -9.04 -6.30
N ASN A 175 -19.17 -9.07 -5.17
CA ASN A 175 -19.65 -8.59 -3.88
C ASN A 175 -19.34 -7.10 -3.60
N SER A 176 -19.08 -6.31 -4.65
CA SER A 176 -18.89 -4.85 -4.58
C SER A 176 -17.69 -4.40 -3.73
N ILE A 177 -16.63 -5.22 -3.66
CA ILE A 177 -15.34 -4.80 -3.08
C ILE A 177 -14.48 -4.21 -4.19
N GLU A 178 -14.04 -2.97 -4.00
CA GLU A 178 -13.17 -2.26 -4.94
C GLU A 178 -11.72 -2.71 -4.77
N LEU A 179 -11.03 -2.97 -5.89
CA LEU A 179 -9.67 -3.48 -5.91
C LEU A 179 -8.72 -2.55 -6.69
N ASN A 180 -7.58 -2.26 -6.09
CA ASN A 180 -6.46 -1.56 -6.70
C ASN A 180 -5.29 -2.54 -6.89
N CYS A 181 -5.03 -2.96 -8.13
CA CYS A 181 -4.05 -3.99 -8.43
C CYS A 181 -2.66 -3.40 -8.69
N GLN A 182 -1.61 -4.19 -8.42
CA GLN A 182 -0.22 -3.87 -8.71
C GLN A 182 0.47 -4.98 -9.48
N ILE A 183 1.32 -4.57 -10.42
CA ILE A 183 2.25 -5.41 -11.14
C ILE A 183 3.67 -4.90 -10.85
N VAL A 184 4.46 -5.72 -10.16
CA VAL A 184 5.91 -5.53 -10.06
C VAL A 184 6.49 -6.12 -11.33
N LEU A 185 6.92 -5.24 -12.23
CA LEU A 185 7.41 -5.61 -13.54
C LEU A 185 8.85 -6.09 -13.46
N CYS A 186 9.03 -7.37 -13.78
CA CYS A 186 10.30 -8.06 -13.92
C CYS A 186 10.55 -8.30 -15.41
N PRO A 187 11.41 -7.50 -16.05
CA PRO A 187 11.77 -7.68 -17.46
C PRO A 187 12.11 -9.14 -17.79
N GLU A 188 11.62 -9.61 -18.94
CA GLU A 188 11.76 -10.99 -19.45
C GLU A 188 11.00 -12.09 -18.68
N LEU A 189 10.29 -11.75 -17.60
CA LEU A 189 9.47 -12.72 -16.86
C LEU A 189 7.97 -12.46 -17.03
N ASN A 190 7.50 -11.27 -16.63
CA ASN A 190 6.08 -10.91 -16.66
C ASN A 190 5.81 -9.64 -17.48
N ASP A 191 6.63 -9.40 -18.51
CA ASP A 191 6.48 -8.31 -19.45
C ASP A 191 5.95 -8.78 -20.83
N GLY A 192 5.88 -7.86 -21.79
CA GLY A 192 5.40 -8.14 -23.14
C GLY A 192 4.02 -8.79 -23.15
N LYS A 193 3.90 -9.96 -23.78
CA LYS A 193 2.64 -10.71 -23.88
C LYS A 193 2.04 -11.09 -22.52
N HIS A 194 2.87 -11.32 -21.50
CA HIS A 194 2.43 -11.72 -20.16
C HIS A 194 1.79 -10.53 -19.42
N LEU A 195 2.42 -9.37 -19.51
CA LEU A 195 1.85 -8.10 -19.01
C LEU A 195 0.54 -7.77 -19.73
N ASP A 196 0.55 -7.92 -21.06
CA ASP A 196 -0.58 -7.63 -21.92
C ASP A 196 -1.81 -8.47 -21.59
N ARG A 197 -1.59 -9.77 -21.36
CA ARG A 197 -2.61 -10.71 -20.88
C ARG A 197 -3.10 -10.34 -19.49
N THR A 198 -2.19 -10.10 -18.55
CA THR A 198 -2.52 -9.73 -17.17
C THR A 198 -3.42 -8.49 -17.12
N ILE A 199 -3.09 -7.46 -17.89
CA ILE A 199 -3.91 -6.26 -18.04
C ILE A 199 -5.30 -6.60 -18.59
N SER A 200 -5.36 -7.41 -19.64
CA SER A 200 -6.63 -7.77 -20.30
C SER A 200 -7.54 -8.58 -19.38
N ASP A 201 -6.98 -9.53 -18.64
CA ASP A 201 -7.71 -10.37 -17.68
C ASP A 201 -8.26 -9.49 -16.55
N LEU A 202 -7.45 -8.60 -15.96
CA LEU A 202 -7.89 -7.68 -14.92
C LEU A 202 -8.96 -6.68 -15.40
N LYS A 203 -8.87 -6.24 -16.66
CA LYS A 203 -9.83 -5.31 -17.27
C LYS A 203 -11.26 -5.86 -17.27
N GLN A 204 -11.43 -7.18 -17.35
CA GLN A 204 -12.74 -7.84 -17.36
C GLN A 204 -13.54 -7.59 -16.06
N PHE A 205 -12.84 -7.28 -14.96
CA PHE A 205 -13.44 -7.02 -13.66
C PHE A 205 -13.71 -5.54 -13.40
N TYR A 206 -13.52 -4.64 -14.38
CA TYR A 206 -13.92 -3.24 -14.23
C TYR A 206 -15.45 -3.11 -14.14
N PRO A 207 -16.01 -2.28 -13.23
CA PRO A 207 -15.34 -1.29 -12.38
C PRO A 207 -14.83 -1.81 -11.03
N GLY A 208 -15.07 -3.07 -10.67
CA GLY A 208 -14.66 -3.66 -9.39
C GLY A 208 -13.13 -3.67 -9.20
N VAL A 209 -12.37 -4.02 -10.25
CA VAL A 209 -10.95 -3.61 -10.32
C VAL A 209 -10.92 -2.18 -10.83
N ARG A 210 -10.50 -1.24 -9.98
CA ARG A 210 -10.52 0.20 -10.26
C ARG A 210 -9.27 0.67 -10.98
N SER A 211 -8.12 0.15 -10.58
CA SER A 211 -6.83 0.58 -11.13
C SER A 211 -5.77 -0.52 -11.13
N VAL A 212 -4.82 -0.42 -12.05
CA VAL A 212 -3.64 -1.28 -12.16
C VAL A 212 -2.38 -0.43 -12.22
N ALA A 213 -1.58 -0.46 -11.16
CA ALA A 213 -0.26 0.14 -11.13
C ALA A 213 0.80 -0.82 -11.69
N ILE A 214 1.73 -0.28 -12.47
CA ILE A 214 2.90 -0.99 -12.96
C ILE A 214 4.13 -0.28 -12.40
N VAL A 215 4.93 -1.02 -11.63
CA VAL A 215 6.13 -0.52 -10.96
C VAL A 215 7.34 -1.35 -11.35
N PRO A 216 8.52 -0.75 -11.54
CA PRO A 216 9.72 -1.52 -11.88
C PRO A 216 10.18 -2.35 -10.67
N VAL A 217 10.77 -3.52 -10.92
CA VAL A 217 11.38 -4.31 -9.86
C VAL A 217 12.54 -3.56 -9.18
N GLY A 218 12.53 -3.52 -7.84
CA GLY A 218 13.62 -3.04 -7.01
C GLY A 218 14.63 -4.15 -6.71
N LEU A 219 15.90 -3.94 -7.09
CA LEU A 219 16.97 -4.93 -6.92
C LEU A 219 18.10 -4.35 -6.08
N THR A 220 18.37 -4.95 -4.92
CA THR A 220 19.52 -4.62 -4.08
C THR A 220 20.75 -5.42 -4.53
N ARG A 221 21.94 -5.04 -4.06
CA ARG A 221 23.18 -5.81 -4.26
C ARG A 221 23.26 -7.09 -3.41
N HIS A 222 22.34 -7.28 -2.45
CA HIS A 222 22.36 -8.40 -1.49
C HIS A 222 21.46 -9.55 -1.94
N ARG A 223 21.54 -9.93 -3.22
CA ARG A 223 20.68 -10.94 -3.85
C ARG A 223 21.40 -12.25 -4.22
N GLN A 224 22.57 -12.52 -3.66
CA GLN A 224 23.46 -13.62 -4.09
C GLN A 224 22.80 -15.01 -4.14
N ASN A 225 21.79 -15.27 -3.30
CA ASN A 225 21.08 -16.56 -3.22
C ASN A 225 19.65 -16.50 -3.80
N LEU A 226 19.34 -15.48 -4.61
CA LEU A 226 18.04 -15.30 -5.25
C LEU A 226 18.17 -15.46 -6.77
N PRO A 227 17.07 -15.80 -7.48
CA PRO A 227 17.08 -15.81 -8.94
C PRO A 227 17.59 -14.49 -9.52
N GLU A 228 18.35 -14.61 -10.60
CA GLU A 228 18.82 -13.47 -11.37
C GLU A 228 17.63 -12.77 -12.04
N LEU A 229 17.54 -11.46 -11.84
CA LEU A 229 16.50 -10.61 -12.41
C LEU A 229 17.15 -9.43 -13.10
N LYS A 230 16.62 -9.05 -14.26
CA LYS A 230 17.10 -7.87 -14.98
C LYS A 230 16.41 -6.61 -14.44
N PRO A 231 17.15 -5.52 -14.19
CA PRO A 231 16.53 -4.25 -13.85
C PRO A 231 15.84 -3.63 -15.08
N ALA A 232 14.80 -2.83 -14.85
CA ALA A 232 14.25 -1.98 -15.90
C ALA A 232 15.27 -0.89 -16.29
N THR A 233 15.94 -1.05 -17.43
CA THR A 233 16.92 -0.07 -17.92
C THR A 233 16.24 1.21 -18.42
N HIS A 234 17.03 2.26 -18.71
CA HIS A 234 16.51 3.50 -19.29
C HIS A 234 15.80 3.25 -20.62
N GLN A 235 16.43 2.50 -21.53
CA GLN A 235 15.85 2.19 -22.84
C GLN A 235 14.60 1.32 -22.72
N TYR A 236 14.67 0.27 -21.89
CA TYR A 236 13.52 -0.58 -21.61
C TYR A 236 12.32 0.22 -21.09
N SER A 237 12.58 1.14 -20.14
CA SER A 237 11.56 2.02 -19.57
C SER A 237 10.91 2.90 -20.65
N LEU A 238 11.69 3.50 -21.55
CA LEU A 238 11.17 4.31 -22.65
C LEU A 238 10.27 3.52 -23.59
N ASP A 239 10.65 2.28 -23.91
CA ASP A 239 9.89 1.45 -24.85
C ASP A 239 8.61 0.90 -24.21
N LEU A 240 8.69 0.47 -22.95
CA LEU A 240 7.51 0.11 -22.15
C LEU A 240 6.54 1.29 -22.05
N MET A 241 7.03 2.50 -21.74
CA MET A 241 6.19 3.69 -21.61
C MET A 241 5.40 3.97 -22.90
N LYS A 242 6.00 3.81 -24.08
CA LYS A 242 5.29 3.97 -25.37
C LYS A 242 4.16 2.96 -25.50
N ILE A 243 4.43 1.69 -25.19
CA ILE A 243 3.46 0.60 -25.31
C ILE A 243 2.29 0.81 -24.34
N ILE A 244 2.58 1.09 -23.08
CA ILE A 244 1.56 1.28 -22.04
C ILE A 244 0.74 2.55 -22.27
N ASN A 245 1.36 3.65 -22.72
CA ASN A 245 0.61 4.86 -23.04
C ASN A 245 -0.37 4.64 -24.21
N ARG A 246 0.01 3.85 -25.22
CA ARG A 246 -0.91 3.48 -26.31
C ARG A 246 -2.10 2.68 -25.78
N ARG A 247 -1.84 1.61 -25.01
CA ARG A 247 -2.87 0.78 -24.39
C ARG A 247 -3.80 1.59 -23.50
N ARG A 248 -3.25 2.52 -22.73
CA ARG A 248 -4.01 3.40 -21.86
C ARG A 248 -5.00 4.27 -22.63
N ILE A 249 -4.62 4.80 -23.79
CA ILE A 249 -5.52 5.58 -24.66
C ILE A 249 -6.65 4.70 -25.19
N GLU A 250 -6.35 3.46 -25.61
CA GLU A 250 -7.34 2.49 -26.08
C GLU A 250 -8.35 2.17 -24.96
N ILE A 251 -7.85 1.80 -23.78
CA ILE A 251 -8.71 1.46 -22.63
C ILE A 251 -9.54 2.66 -22.17
N LYS A 252 -8.98 3.88 -22.18
CA LYS A 252 -9.75 5.09 -21.83
C LYS A 252 -10.94 5.32 -22.75
N LYS A 253 -10.83 4.97 -24.04
CA LYS A 253 -11.96 5.04 -24.98
C LYS A 253 -13.03 3.99 -24.69
N GLU A 254 -12.63 2.81 -24.22
CA GLU A 254 -13.53 1.70 -23.92
C GLU A 254 -14.24 1.87 -22.58
N LEU A 255 -13.53 2.28 -21.53
CA LEU A 255 -14.02 2.28 -20.14
C LEU A 255 -14.34 3.66 -19.58
N GLY A 256 -13.93 4.73 -20.26
CA GLY A 256 -13.95 6.10 -19.72
C GLY A 256 -12.89 6.38 -18.65
N SER A 257 -12.23 5.34 -18.13
CA SER A 257 -11.06 5.42 -17.26
C SER A 257 -9.84 4.83 -17.94
N SER A 258 -8.69 5.39 -17.62
CA SER A 258 -7.41 4.95 -18.14
C SER A 258 -6.99 3.59 -17.60
N PHE A 259 -7.49 3.21 -16.42
CA PHE A 259 -7.33 1.91 -15.74
C PHE A 259 -5.88 1.51 -15.36
N ILE A 260 -4.89 1.82 -16.19
CA ILE A 260 -3.48 1.45 -16.04
C ILE A 260 -2.63 2.69 -15.81
N TYR A 261 -1.72 2.58 -14.85
CA TYR A 261 -0.84 3.67 -14.43
C TYR A 261 0.58 3.17 -14.26
N LEU A 262 1.53 3.87 -14.88
CA LEU A 262 2.95 3.67 -14.61
C LEU A 262 3.31 4.46 -13.34
N SER A 263 4.15 3.89 -12.48
CA SER A 263 4.77 4.64 -11.38
C SER A 263 5.57 5.83 -11.90
N ASP A 264 5.64 6.87 -11.06
CA ASP A 264 6.40 8.09 -11.31
C ASP A 264 7.88 7.81 -11.58
N GLU A 265 8.39 6.71 -11.01
CA GLU A 265 9.77 6.26 -11.21
C GLU A 265 10.12 6.06 -12.69
N PHE A 266 9.20 5.56 -13.53
CA PHE A 266 9.44 5.41 -14.97
C PHE A 266 9.69 6.76 -15.65
N TYR A 267 8.95 7.80 -15.27
CA TYR A 267 9.10 9.15 -15.84
C TYR A 267 10.39 9.81 -15.36
N ILE A 268 10.66 9.75 -14.05
CA ILE A 268 11.83 10.40 -13.45
C ILE A 268 13.12 9.77 -13.98
N ARG A 269 13.21 8.43 -14.02
CA ARG A 269 14.43 7.73 -14.49
C ARG A 269 14.71 7.92 -15.98
N THR A 270 13.68 8.18 -16.77
CA THR A 270 13.79 8.45 -18.21
C THR A 270 13.99 9.93 -18.53
N GLY A 271 13.97 10.80 -17.51
CA GLY A 271 14.08 12.24 -17.70
C GLY A 271 12.85 12.86 -18.36
N LYS A 272 11.74 12.12 -18.48
CA LYS A 272 10.47 12.65 -18.98
C LYS A 272 9.78 13.49 -17.91
N ASP A 273 8.96 14.44 -18.33
CA ASP A 273 8.09 15.16 -17.41
C ASP A 273 7.09 14.19 -16.77
N LEU A 274 6.75 14.47 -15.51
CA LEU A 274 5.65 13.80 -14.84
C LEU A 274 4.35 14.18 -15.56
N PRO A 275 3.45 13.22 -15.84
CA PRO A 275 2.12 13.52 -16.34
C PRO A 275 1.40 14.58 -15.49
N GLY A 276 0.44 15.29 -16.09
CA GLY A 276 -0.45 16.19 -15.35
C GLY A 276 -1.42 15.44 -14.43
N LYS A 277 -2.11 16.17 -13.54
CA LYS A 277 -3.05 15.61 -12.55
C LYS A 277 -4.10 14.67 -13.19
N ASP A 278 -4.64 15.03 -14.35
CA ASP A 278 -5.66 14.25 -15.08
C ASP A 278 -5.18 12.85 -15.51
N TYR A 279 -3.87 12.62 -15.57
CA TYR A 279 -3.33 11.28 -15.81
C TYR A 279 -3.60 10.35 -14.63
N TYR A 280 -3.62 10.85 -13.41
CA TYR A 280 -3.73 10.01 -12.20
C TYR A 280 -5.18 9.78 -11.77
N GLU A 281 -6.13 10.47 -12.40
CA GLU A 281 -7.57 10.38 -12.10
C GLU A 281 -7.83 10.58 -10.60
N GLY A 282 -8.25 9.54 -9.89
CA GLY A 282 -8.53 9.59 -8.45
C GLY A 282 -7.32 9.33 -7.54
N PHE A 283 -6.09 9.28 -8.07
CA PHE A 283 -4.88 8.99 -7.29
C PHE A 283 -4.94 7.66 -6.52
N TYR A 284 -5.57 6.64 -7.11
CA TYR A 284 -5.85 5.36 -6.46
C TYR A 284 -4.63 4.56 -5.97
N GLN A 285 -3.41 4.97 -6.34
CA GLN A 285 -2.19 4.17 -6.22
C GLN A 285 -1.01 5.00 -5.63
N LEU A 286 -1.30 6.00 -4.80
CA LEU A 286 -0.30 6.88 -4.16
C LEU A 286 0.78 6.09 -3.40
N GLU A 287 0.36 5.13 -2.57
CA GLU A 287 1.24 4.25 -1.79
C GLU A 287 2.17 3.39 -2.67
N ASN A 288 1.84 3.27 -3.96
CA ASN A 288 2.63 2.55 -4.95
C ASN A 288 3.58 3.43 -5.76
N GLY A 289 3.72 4.70 -5.39
CA GLY A 289 4.52 5.67 -6.14
C GLY A 289 3.91 6.04 -7.50
N VAL A 290 2.59 5.91 -7.66
CA VAL A 290 1.85 6.40 -8.83
C VAL A 290 1.17 7.71 -8.45
N GLY A 291 1.68 8.84 -8.94
CA GLY A 291 1.12 10.16 -8.69
C GLY A 291 1.62 10.83 -7.41
N LEU A 292 2.34 10.12 -6.54
CA LEU A 292 2.90 10.67 -5.31
C LEU A 292 3.77 11.91 -5.56
N THR A 293 4.60 11.86 -6.60
CA THR A 293 5.49 12.98 -6.94
C THR A 293 4.70 14.13 -7.55
N ARG A 294 3.68 13.82 -8.36
CA ARG A 294 2.78 14.83 -8.93
C ARG A 294 2.03 15.56 -7.82
N ASP A 295 1.43 14.81 -6.89
CA ASP A 295 0.69 15.37 -5.76
C ASP A 295 1.58 16.29 -4.90
N MET A 296 2.78 15.84 -4.53
CA MET A 296 3.76 16.66 -3.82
C MET A 296 4.13 17.94 -4.58
N VAL A 297 4.37 17.86 -5.89
CA VAL A 297 4.73 19.01 -6.73
C VAL A 297 3.58 20.01 -6.83
N ASP A 298 2.35 19.52 -6.95
CA ASP A 298 1.16 20.37 -7.06
C ASP A 298 0.87 21.06 -5.71
N LEU A 299 0.97 20.33 -4.59
CA LEU A 299 0.88 20.90 -3.23
C LEU A 299 1.97 21.96 -2.98
N PHE A 300 3.21 21.68 -3.36
CA PHE A 300 4.28 22.67 -3.25
C PHE A 300 3.96 23.95 -4.02
N ARG A 301 3.44 23.82 -5.25
CA ARG A 301 3.07 24.95 -6.09
C ARG A 301 1.92 25.76 -5.52
N SER A 302 0.92 25.12 -4.90
CA SER A 302 -0.20 25.82 -4.27
C SER A 302 0.24 26.61 -3.03
N GLU A 303 1.21 26.10 -2.27
CA GLU A 303 1.73 26.77 -1.08
C GLU A 303 2.81 27.82 -1.38
N LEU A 304 3.44 27.78 -2.57
CA LEU A 304 4.53 28.66 -2.95
C LEU A 304 4.25 30.17 -2.76
N PRO A 305 3.06 30.72 -3.10
CA PRO A 305 2.77 32.13 -2.85
C PRO A 305 2.84 32.51 -1.37
N ARG A 306 2.34 31.64 -0.49
CA ARG A 306 2.38 31.83 0.98
C ARG A 306 3.81 31.72 1.50
N ILE A 307 4.55 30.71 1.03
CA ILE A 307 5.98 30.50 1.34
C ILE A 307 6.77 31.79 1.03
N ARG A 308 6.54 32.43 -0.12
CA ARG A 308 7.24 33.66 -0.52
C ARG A 308 6.98 34.86 0.40
N GLN A 309 5.83 34.91 1.08
CA GLN A 309 5.47 36.03 1.96
C GLN A 309 6.01 35.87 3.37
N ILE A 310 6.10 34.63 3.86
CA ILE A 310 6.37 34.35 5.27
C ILE A 310 7.84 34.02 5.52
N ILE A 311 8.52 33.45 4.53
CA ILE A 311 9.82 32.85 4.75
C ILE A 311 10.94 33.92 4.75
N PRO A 312 11.72 34.03 5.84
CA PRO A 312 12.90 34.89 5.88
C PRO A 312 14.02 34.33 4.98
N PRO A 313 15.12 35.08 4.72
CA PRO A 313 16.29 34.55 4.04
C PRO A 313 16.72 33.16 4.56
N LEU A 314 16.67 32.15 3.68
CA LEU A 314 16.91 30.77 4.07
C LEU A 314 18.25 30.24 3.56
N LYS A 315 18.96 29.53 4.42
CA LYS A 315 20.10 28.68 4.02
C LYS A 315 19.79 27.26 4.45
N PHE A 316 19.54 26.38 3.50
CA PHE A 316 19.34 24.95 3.80
C PHE A 316 19.92 24.06 2.71
N THR A 317 20.10 22.81 3.12
CA THR A 317 20.70 21.76 2.32
C THR A 317 19.69 20.63 2.19
N PHE A 318 19.32 20.30 0.96
CA PHE A 318 18.63 19.06 0.66
C PHE A 318 19.63 17.92 0.53
N VAL A 319 19.30 16.79 1.16
CA VAL A 319 20.00 15.53 1.00
C VAL A 319 18.97 14.51 0.52
N SER A 320 19.22 13.86 -0.60
CA SER A 320 18.25 12.92 -1.18
C SER A 320 18.92 11.84 -2.01
N GLY A 321 18.22 10.72 -2.20
CA GLY A 321 18.60 9.69 -3.17
C GLY A 321 18.48 10.22 -4.60
N LYS A 322 18.99 9.44 -5.58
CA LYS A 322 19.05 9.86 -6.98
C LYS A 322 17.71 10.32 -7.57
N LEU A 323 16.61 9.58 -7.38
CA LEU A 323 15.30 10.00 -7.93
C LEU A 323 14.79 11.29 -7.26
N GLY A 324 14.85 11.36 -5.93
CA GLY A 324 14.39 12.53 -5.19
C GLY A 324 15.19 13.79 -5.54
N ALA A 325 16.51 13.67 -5.70
CA ALA A 325 17.36 14.77 -6.15
C ALA A 325 16.96 15.28 -7.55
N LEU A 326 16.62 14.39 -8.49
CA LEU A 326 16.14 14.78 -9.82
C LEU A 326 14.81 15.52 -9.74
N VAL A 327 13.88 15.05 -8.90
CA VAL A 327 12.58 15.72 -8.66
C VAL A 327 12.78 17.10 -8.06
N LEU A 328 13.56 17.21 -6.98
CA LEU A 328 13.84 18.49 -6.31
C LEU A 328 14.46 19.49 -7.28
N LYS A 329 15.48 19.06 -8.03
CA LYS A 329 16.17 19.91 -9.02
C LYS A 329 15.22 20.40 -10.11
N ARG A 330 14.28 19.56 -10.56
CA ARG A 330 13.38 19.89 -11.68
C ARG A 330 12.18 20.73 -11.26
N TYR A 331 11.55 20.41 -10.12
CA TYR A 331 10.22 20.93 -9.80
C TYR A 331 10.18 21.87 -8.59
N ILE A 332 11.17 21.84 -7.70
CA ILE A 332 11.10 22.52 -6.40
C ILE A 332 12.14 23.65 -6.30
N ILE A 333 13.42 23.31 -6.52
CA ILE A 333 14.54 24.24 -6.35
C ILE A 333 14.41 25.50 -7.21
N PRO A 334 14.05 25.46 -8.50
CA PRO A 334 13.95 26.67 -9.33
C PRO A 334 13.04 27.74 -8.70
N SER A 335 11.86 27.33 -8.20
CA SER A 335 10.89 28.22 -7.59
C SER A 335 11.34 28.82 -6.26
N LEU A 336 12.15 28.08 -5.50
CA LEU A 336 12.71 28.53 -4.22
C LEU A 336 13.92 29.45 -4.41
N THR A 337 14.70 29.29 -5.48
CA THR A 337 15.83 30.17 -5.80
C THR A 337 15.40 31.59 -6.18
N GLU A 338 14.12 31.79 -6.53
CA GLU A 338 13.54 33.11 -6.75
C GLU A 338 13.28 33.89 -5.45
N ILE A 339 13.35 33.24 -4.28
CA ILE A 339 13.15 33.89 -2.98
C ILE A 339 14.43 34.67 -2.61
N PRO A 340 14.34 36.00 -2.37
CA PRO A 340 15.50 36.82 -2.05
C PRO A 340 16.35 36.25 -0.90
N HIS A 341 17.67 36.35 -1.05
CA HIS A 341 18.65 35.91 -0.04
C HIS A 341 18.58 34.43 0.35
N THR A 342 17.95 33.59 -0.48
CA THR A 342 17.88 32.14 -0.27
C THR A 342 19.08 31.43 -0.91
N SER A 343 19.73 30.54 -0.16
CA SER A 343 20.83 29.69 -0.63
C SER A 343 20.49 28.22 -0.39
N ILE A 344 20.42 27.47 -1.49
CA ILE A 344 20.02 26.06 -1.47
C ILE A 344 21.17 25.23 -2.01
N LYS A 345 21.55 24.21 -1.24
CA LYS A 345 22.42 23.14 -1.72
C LYS A 345 21.62 21.86 -1.87
N LEU A 346 21.94 21.06 -2.89
CA LEU A 346 21.38 19.73 -3.09
C LEU A 346 22.52 18.73 -3.17
N TYR A 347 22.57 17.80 -2.21
CA TYR A 347 23.46 16.65 -2.24
C TYR A 347 22.66 15.41 -2.65
N GLN A 348 23.03 14.86 -3.81
CA GLN A 348 22.55 13.56 -4.25
C GLN A 348 23.42 12.47 -3.63
N VAL A 349 22.85 11.66 -2.77
CA VAL A 349 23.55 10.56 -2.09
C VAL A 349 23.28 9.25 -2.84
N PRO A 350 24.30 8.58 -3.39
CA PRO A 350 24.16 7.24 -3.93
C PRO A 350 23.95 6.24 -2.79
N ASN A 351 23.02 5.30 -2.97
CA ASN A 351 22.82 4.22 -2.00
C ASN A 351 23.92 3.18 -2.17
N TYR A 352 24.93 3.17 -1.31
CA TYR A 352 25.98 2.16 -1.34
C TYR A 352 25.59 0.93 -0.54
N PHE A 353 24.83 1.10 0.53
CA PHE A 353 24.44 0.03 1.44
C PHE A 353 23.61 -1.04 0.76
N PHE A 354 22.48 -0.69 0.14
CA PHE A 354 21.66 -1.58 -0.69
C PHE A 354 22.14 -1.66 -2.14
N GLY A 355 23.04 -0.78 -2.58
CA GLY A 355 23.61 -0.75 -3.92
C GLY A 355 22.98 0.33 -4.80
N THR A 356 23.77 0.83 -5.75
CA THR A 356 23.47 2.07 -6.50
C THR A 356 22.28 1.97 -7.45
N SER A 357 21.73 0.77 -7.63
CA SER A 357 20.45 0.52 -8.30
C SER A 357 19.26 0.98 -7.46
N ILE A 358 19.41 1.07 -6.13
CA ILE A 358 18.41 1.66 -5.24
C ILE A 358 18.58 3.17 -5.25
N VAL A 359 17.54 3.87 -5.71
CA VAL A 359 17.61 5.28 -6.09
C VAL A 359 16.66 6.19 -5.30
N VAL A 360 15.91 5.61 -4.35
CA VAL A 360 14.96 6.34 -3.49
C VAL A 360 15.62 6.82 -2.19
N ALA A 361 15.14 7.95 -1.66
CA ALA A 361 15.69 8.53 -0.43
C ALA A 361 15.32 7.74 0.84
N GLY A 362 14.14 7.12 0.87
CA GLY A 362 13.64 6.38 2.05
C GLY A 362 14.41 5.09 2.39
N LEU A 363 15.36 4.69 1.55
CA LEU A 363 16.22 3.52 1.77
C LEU A 363 17.69 3.91 1.97
N LEU A 364 18.01 5.21 2.06
CA LEU A 364 19.33 5.65 2.50
C LEU A 364 19.55 5.29 3.96
N VAL A 365 20.76 4.85 4.29
CA VAL A 365 21.19 4.58 5.67
C VAL A 365 22.29 5.56 6.07
N GLY A 366 22.57 5.68 7.37
CA GLY A 366 23.57 6.64 7.87
C GLY A 366 25.02 6.41 7.40
N SER A 367 25.32 5.25 6.79
CA SER A 367 26.64 4.94 6.22
C SER A 367 26.74 5.19 4.71
N ASP A 368 25.64 5.59 4.06
CA ASP A 368 25.65 6.07 2.67
C ASP A 368 26.15 7.52 2.62
#